data_AF-A0AAD6H7F4-F1
#
_entry.id   AF-A0AAD6H7F4-F1
#
_cell.length_a   1.000
_cell.length_b   1.000
_cell.length_c   1.000
_cell.angle_alpha   90.00
_cell.angle_beta   90.00
_cell.angle_gamma   90.00
#
_symmetry.space_group_name_H-M   'P 1'
#
loop_
_entity.id
_entity.type
_entity.pdbx_description
1 polymer ?
#
loop_
_entity_poly.entity_id
_entity_poly.type
_entity_poly.pdbx_seq_one_letter_code
_entity_poly.pdbx_strand_id
1 'polypeptide(L)'
;MGGFATTLLSVSLAMMNFRGVYTQTIFMGDLCFVAGIGMLISAQWEMARGNTFSYTVLSAYAFFYGGYGVIMIPALGIVDAYGGYTPEYHNALGFFVLLWAVFNLFFLLASCALNIVYILLFLTLELCLIFDAASSFVLADGLIDKSANPMTVAGAFAFVSSLLGYYSVLHYLCEDSLPFSVPMGDTSRAWKRWCKKTNREDSKGQEGLV
;
A
#
# COMPACT_ATOMS: atom_id res chain seq x y z
N MET A 1 2.65 -11.34 1.79
CA MET A 1 3.33 -10.34 2.65
C MET A 1 4.80 -10.16 2.31
N GLY A 2 5.61 -11.22 2.20
CA GLY A 2 7.02 -11.08 1.81
C GLY A 2 7.21 -10.33 0.49
N GLY A 3 6.51 -10.75 -0.57
CA GLY A 3 6.56 -10.06 -1.86
C GLY A 3 6.19 -8.57 -1.80
N PHE A 4 5.11 -8.23 -1.07
CA PHE A 4 4.73 -6.84 -0.81
C PHE A 4 5.87 -6.04 -0.18
N ALA A 5 6.45 -6.55 0.92
CA ALA A 5 7.48 -5.85 1.67
C ALA A 5 8.76 -5.69 0.85
N THR A 6 9.20 -6.74 0.14
CA THR A 6 10.40 -6.71 -0.68
C THR A 6 10.25 -5.73 -1.84
N THR A 7 9.16 -5.82 -2.60
CA THR A 7 8.93 -4.91 -3.74
C THR A 7 8.79 -3.46 -3.28
N LEU A 8 8.05 -3.19 -2.20
CA LEU A 8 7.90 -1.83 -1.68
C LEU A 8 9.23 -1.26 -1.17
N LEU A 9 10.03 -2.07 -0.46
CA LEU A 9 11.34 -1.64 0.00
C LEU A 9 12.25 -1.29 -1.19
N SER A 10 12.32 -2.16 -2.21
CA SER A 10 13.11 -1.94 -3.41
C SER A 10 12.80 -0.58 -4.05
N VAL A 11 11.52 -0.28 -4.28
CA VAL A 11 11.09 1.00 -4.88
C VAL A 11 11.35 2.18 -3.94
N SER A 12 11.10 2.02 -2.63
CA SER A 12 11.28 3.09 -1.64
C SER A 12 12.72 3.62 -1.57
N LEU A 13 13.70 2.73 -1.73
CA LEU A 13 15.11 3.10 -1.74
C LEU A 13 15.43 4.03 -2.91
N ALA A 14 14.85 3.76 -4.09
CA ALA A 14 15.04 4.62 -5.25
C ALA A 14 14.24 5.93 -5.15
N MET A 15 13.03 5.91 -4.58
CA MET A 15 12.26 7.13 -4.29
C MET A 15 13.02 8.07 -3.35
N MET A 16 13.80 7.53 -2.40
CA MET A 16 14.67 8.29 -1.50
C MET A 16 16.08 8.56 -2.06
N ASN A 17 16.36 8.19 -3.31
CA ASN A 17 17.66 8.37 -3.96
C ASN A 17 18.84 7.72 -3.19
N PHE A 18 18.59 6.57 -2.55
CA PHE A 18 19.66 5.85 -1.85
C PHE A 18 20.74 5.45 -2.85
N ARG A 19 21.99 5.72 -2.48
CA ARG A 19 23.17 5.46 -3.32
C ARG A 19 23.15 6.14 -4.71
N GLY A 20 22.38 7.23 -4.88
CA GLY A 20 22.30 7.91 -6.16
C GLY A 20 21.40 7.22 -7.18
N VAL A 21 20.62 6.22 -6.76
CA VAL A 21 19.70 5.48 -7.64
C VAL A 21 18.33 6.14 -7.56
N TYR A 22 17.85 6.70 -8.67
CA TYR A 22 16.51 7.31 -8.79
C TYR A 22 15.66 6.64 -9.88
N THR A 23 16.28 5.97 -10.86
CA THR A 23 15.58 5.25 -11.93
C THR A 23 14.91 3.99 -11.39
N GLN A 24 13.59 3.90 -11.48
CA GLN A 24 12.83 2.79 -10.90
C GLN A 24 12.62 1.59 -11.84
N THR A 25 12.94 1.71 -13.13
CA THR A 25 12.61 0.70 -14.15
C THR A 25 13.14 -0.70 -13.84
N ILE A 26 14.29 -0.82 -13.15
CA ILE A 26 14.82 -2.14 -12.77
C ILE A 26 13.87 -2.91 -11.83
N PHE A 27 13.07 -2.19 -11.02
CA PHE A 27 12.12 -2.79 -10.08
C PHE A 27 10.83 -3.27 -10.76
N MET A 28 10.66 -3.05 -12.08
CA MET A 28 9.53 -3.62 -12.82
C MET A 28 9.48 -5.16 -12.72
N GLY A 29 10.64 -5.82 -12.55
CA GLY A 29 10.70 -7.26 -12.28
C GLY A 29 9.99 -7.63 -10.97
N ASP A 30 10.31 -6.94 -9.89
CA ASP A 30 9.66 -7.13 -8.59
C ASP A 30 8.17 -6.74 -8.65
N LEU A 31 7.84 -5.61 -9.28
CA LEU A 31 6.48 -5.11 -9.43
C LEU A 31 5.57 -6.10 -10.17
N CYS A 32 6.02 -6.64 -11.31
CA CYS A 32 5.21 -7.52 -12.14
C CYS A 32 5.20 -8.97 -11.64
N PHE A 33 6.36 -9.53 -11.28
CA PHE A 33 6.47 -10.96 -10.97
C PHE A 33 6.29 -11.27 -9.49
N VAL A 34 7.01 -10.57 -8.61
CA VAL A 34 6.99 -10.86 -7.17
C VAL A 34 5.71 -10.33 -6.54
N ALA A 35 5.45 -9.04 -6.71
CA ALA A 35 4.26 -8.40 -6.17
C ALA A 35 3.02 -8.68 -7.03
N GLY A 36 3.10 -8.56 -8.35
CA GLY A 36 1.98 -8.86 -9.23
C GLY A 36 1.56 -10.33 -9.18
N ILE A 37 2.28 -11.20 -9.88
CA ILE A 37 1.89 -12.61 -10.02
C ILE A 37 1.99 -13.34 -8.67
N GLY A 38 3.11 -13.20 -7.96
CA GLY A 38 3.39 -13.91 -6.71
C GLY A 38 2.39 -13.61 -5.59
N MET A 39 2.03 -12.34 -5.38
CA MET A 39 1.00 -12.02 -4.38
C MET A 39 -0.39 -12.41 -4.84
N LEU A 40 -0.71 -12.34 -6.14
CA LEU A 40 -2.02 -12.78 -6.64
C LEU A 40 -2.23 -14.27 -6.41
N ILE A 41 -1.19 -15.09 -6.65
CA ILE A 41 -1.20 -16.52 -6.31
C ILE A 41 -1.37 -16.71 -4.80
N SER A 42 -0.59 -15.97 -3.98
CA SER A 42 -0.68 -16.04 -2.52
C SER A 42 -2.07 -15.68 -2.01
N ALA A 43 -2.74 -14.71 -2.63
CA ALA A 43 -4.08 -14.30 -2.27
C ALA A 43 -5.08 -15.46 -2.41
N GLN A 44 -4.99 -16.27 -3.47
CA GLN A 44 -5.93 -17.39 -3.67
C GLN A 44 -5.88 -18.40 -2.52
N TRP A 45 -4.68 -18.60 -1.94
CA TRP A 45 -4.50 -19.45 -0.77
C TRP A 45 -5.09 -18.83 0.51
N GLU A 46 -5.08 -17.50 0.66
CA GLU A 46 -5.77 -16.83 1.77
C GLU A 46 -7.29 -16.98 1.66
N MET A 47 -7.86 -16.98 0.44
CA MET A 47 -9.27 -17.32 0.23
C MET A 47 -9.56 -18.77 0.65
N ALA A 48 -8.70 -19.72 0.27
CA ALA A 48 -8.85 -21.13 0.68
C ALA A 48 -8.81 -21.32 2.21
N ARG A 49 -8.06 -20.46 2.93
CA ARG A 49 -8.04 -20.41 4.40
C ARG A 49 -9.23 -19.68 5.03
N GLY A 50 -10.11 -19.07 4.22
CA GLY A 50 -11.25 -18.26 4.68
C GLY A 50 -10.87 -16.85 5.13
N ASN A 51 -9.63 -16.38 4.88
CA ASN A 51 -9.18 -15.05 5.25
C ASN A 51 -9.51 -14.03 4.15
N THR A 52 -10.75 -13.55 4.16
CA THR A 52 -11.26 -12.61 3.14
C THR A 52 -10.53 -11.26 3.15
N PHE A 53 -10.11 -10.79 4.33
CA PHE A 53 -9.37 -9.52 4.44
C PHE A 53 -8.02 -9.62 3.73
N SER A 54 -7.21 -10.62 4.07
CA SER A 54 -5.91 -10.81 3.43
C SER A 54 -6.03 -11.12 1.94
N TYR A 55 -7.04 -11.91 1.52
CA TYR A 55 -7.32 -12.13 0.10
C TYR A 55 -7.53 -10.80 -0.64
N THR A 56 -8.38 -9.93 -0.10
CA THR A 56 -8.75 -8.66 -0.73
C THR A 56 -7.55 -7.73 -0.81
N VAL A 57 -6.81 -7.58 0.28
CA VAL A 57 -5.59 -6.75 0.35
C VAL A 57 -4.53 -7.27 -0.63
N LEU A 58 -4.17 -8.55 -0.55
CA LEU A 58 -3.11 -9.12 -1.40
C LEU A 58 -3.48 -9.05 -2.89
N SER A 59 -4.73 -9.33 -3.25
CA SER A 59 -5.19 -9.22 -4.64
C SER A 59 -5.17 -7.78 -5.13
N ALA A 60 -5.67 -6.83 -4.32
CA ALA A 60 -5.67 -5.41 -4.67
C ALA A 60 -4.25 -4.90 -4.93
N TYR A 61 -3.31 -5.15 -4.01
CA TYR A 61 -1.92 -4.70 -4.18
C TYR A 61 -1.16 -5.46 -5.26
N ALA A 62 -1.51 -6.72 -5.53
CA ALA A 62 -0.97 -7.43 -6.68
C ALA A 62 -1.30 -6.70 -7.99
N PHE A 63 -2.55 -6.29 -8.17
CA PHE A 63 -2.96 -5.55 -9.36
C PHE A 63 -2.42 -4.12 -9.39
N PHE A 64 -2.32 -3.44 -8.24
CA PHE A 64 -1.67 -2.15 -8.17
C PHE A 64 -0.21 -2.23 -8.62
N TYR A 65 0.60 -3.11 -8.02
CA TYR A 65 2.01 -3.25 -8.38
C TYR A 65 2.21 -3.76 -9.80
N GLY A 66 1.41 -4.74 -10.23
CA GLY A 66 1.46 -5.23 -11.61
C GLY A 66 1.12 -4.11 -12.61
N GLY A 67 0.08 -3.32 -12.35
CA GLY A 67 -0.28 -2.17 -13.16
C GLY A 67 0.79 -1.08 -13.19
N TYR A 68 1.35 -0.75 -12.02
CA TYR A 68 2.43 0.23 -11.90
C TYR A 68 3.70 -0.23 -12.63
N GLY A 69 4.04 -1.52 -12.51
CA GLY A 69 5.15 -2.13 -13.26
C GLY A 69 4.93 -2.09 -14.77
N VAL A 70 3.71 -2.37 -15.24
CA VAL A 70 3.32 -2.29 -16.65
C VAL A 70 3.50 -0.89 -17.23
N ILE A 71 3.17 0.16 -16.47
CA ILE A 71 3.39 1.57 -16.88
C ILE A 71 4.87 1.85 -17.17
N MET A 72 5.79 1.20 -16.45
CA MET A 72 7.24 1.39 -16.62
C MET A 72 7.84 0.62 -17.80
N ILE A 73 7.12 -0.33 -18.42
CA ILE A 73 7.66 -1.16 -19.50
C ILE A 73 7.70 -0.34 -20.80
N PRO A 74 8.89 0.01 -21.33
CA PRO A 74 8.97 0.87 -22.52
C PRO A 74 8.32 0.23 -23.75
N ALA A 75 8.42 -1.09 -23.88
CA ALA A 75 7.86 -1.83 -25.02
C ALA A 75 6.32 -1.76 -25.13
N LEU A 76 5.61 -1.35 -24.08
CA LEU A 76 4.15 -1.18 -24.10
C LEU A 76 3.73 0.22 -24.58
N GLY A 77 4.67 1.15 -24.80
CA GLY A 77 4.41 2.44 -25.45
C GLY A 77 3.47 3.37 -24.67
N ILE A 78 3.28 3.16 -23.35
CA ILE A 78 2.35 3.96 -22.54
C ILE A 78 2.81 5.42 -22.50
N VAL A 79 4.09 5.67 -22.20
CA VAL A 79 4.67 7.03 -22.19
C VAL A 79 4.67 7.63 -23.60
N ASP A 80 4.96 6.82 -24.62
CA ASP A 80 4.99 7.27 -26.01
C ASP A 80 3.61 7.72 -26.53
N ALA A 81 2.52 7.10 -26.03
CA ALA A 81 1.15 7.50 -26.35
C ALA A 81 0.82 8.93 -25.89
N TYR A 82 1.50 9.43 -24.86
CA TYR A 82 1.41 10.82 -24.41
C TYR A 82 2.42 11.75 -25.09
N GLY A 83 3.28 11.23 -25.98
CA GLY A 83 4.38 11.98 -26.59
C GLY A 83 5.57 12.21 -25.65
N GLY A 84 5.73 11.38 -24.62
CA GLY A 84 6.77 11.50 -23.59
C GLY A 84 6.21 11.80 -22.20
N TYR A 85 7.08 12.28 -21.32
CA TYR A 85 6.73 12.71 -19.95
C TYR A 85 6.06 14.08 -19.96
N THR A 86 4.86 14.16 -20.52
CA THR A 86 4.08 15.40 -20.63
C THR A 86 3.32 15.70 -19.32
N PRO A 87 2.84 16.94 -19.14
CA PRO A 87 1.92 17.25 -18.04
C PRO A 87 0.67 16.36 -18.00
N GLU A 88 0.17 15.95 -19.17
CA GLU A 88 -0.96 15.02 -19.26
C GLU A 88 -0.60 13.63 -18.69
N TYR A 89 0.56 13.09 -19.07
CA TYR A 89 1.07 11.83 -18.50
C TYR A 89 1.18 11.90 -16.98
N HIS A 90 1.80 12.97 -16.46
CA HIS A 90 2.01 13.15 -15.03
C HIS A 90 0.69 13.32 -14.25
N ASN A 91 -0.29 14.04 -14.80
CA ASN A 91 -1.63 14.10 -14.23
C ASN A 91 -2.31 12.73 -14.23
N ALA A 92 -2.22 11.98 -15.33
CA ALA A 92 -2.80 10.63 -15.43
C ALA A 92 -2.17 9.66 -14.41
N LEU A 93 -0.84 9.70 -14.26
CA LEU A 93 -0.13 8.90 -13.26
C LEU A 93 -0.52 9.32 -11.82
N GLY A 94 -0.62 10.62 -11.57
CA GLY A 94 -1.09 11.14 -10.29
C GLY A 94 -2.50 10.67 -9.94
N PHE A 95 -3.44 10.70 -10.91
CA PHE A 95 -4.78 10.15 -10.71
C PHE A 95 -4.79 8.65 -10.47
N PHE A 96 -3.98 7.89 -11.22
CA PHE A 96 -3.84 6.45 -11.00
C PHE A 96 -3.45 6.16 -9.54
N VAL A 97 -2.36 6.75 -9.05
CA VAL A 97 -1.87 6.52 -7.68
C VAL A 97 -2.85 7.06 -6.62
N LEU A 98 -3.44 8.23 -6.85
CA LEU A 98 -4.39 8.84 -5.91
C LEU A 98 -5.65 7.98 -5.71
N LEU A 99 -6.19 7.37 -6.76
CA LEU A 99 -7.34 6.48 -6.64
C LEU A 99 -6.99 5.21 -5.85
N TRP A 100 -5.76 4.72 -5.95
CA TRP A 100 -5.28 3.63 -5.10
C TRP A 100 -5.09 4.06 -3.64
N ALA A 101 -4.74 5.33 -3.36
CA ALA A 101 -4.78 5.88 -2.01
C ALA A 101 -6.22 5.84 -1.44
N VAL A 102 -7.20 6.32 -2.22
CA VAL A 102 -8.61 6.24 -1.81
C VAL A 102 -9.04 4.80 -1.52
N PHE A 103 -8.58 3.83 -2.31
CA PHE A 103 -8.88 2.43 -2.04
C PHE A 103 -8.18 1.91 -0.76
N ASN A 104 -6.91 2.27 -0.55
CA ASN A 104 -6.16 1.92 0.66
C ASN A 104 -6.81 2.48 1.94
N LEU A 105 -7.45 3.66 1.88
CA LEU A 105 -8.15 4.22 3.03
C LEU A 105 -9.18 3.24 3.61
N PHE A 106 -9.86 2.45 2.77
CA PHE A 106 -10.79 1.42 3.26
C PHE A 106 -10.07 0.29 4.01
N PHE A 107 -8.88 -0.12 3.55
CA PHE A 107 -8.04 -1.09 4.25
C PHE A 107 -7.50 -0.54 5.56
N LEU A 108 -7.09 0.73 5.59
CA LEU A 108 -6.69 1.42 6.80
C LEU A 108 -7.82 1.41 7.84
N LEU A 109 -9.03 1.80 7.45
CA LEU A 109 -10.18 1.80 8.34
C LEU A 109 -10.53 0.40 8.84
N ALA A 110 -10.53 -0.61 7.96
CA ALA A 110 -10.78 -2.00 8.34
C ALA A 110 -9.69 -2.56 9.27
N SER A 111 -8.44 -2.15 9.10
CA SER A 111 -7.31 -2.61 9.91
C SER A 111 -7.39 -2.20 11.38
N CYS A 112 -8.13 -1.14 11.70
CA CYS A 112 -8.40 -0.71 13.07
C CYS A 112 -9.04 -1.82 13.93
N ALA A 113 -9.79 -2.71 13.30
CA ALA A 113 -10.41 -3.87 13.95
C ALA A 113 -9.47 -5.08 14.11
N LEU A 114 -8.26 -5.04 13.55
CA LEU A 114 -7.32 -6.16 13.49
C LEU A 114 -6.18 -6.02 14.49
N ASN A 115 -5.15 -5.23 14.17
CA ASN A 115 -3.96 -5.08 14.99
C ASN A 115 -3.19 -3.80 14.66
N ILE A 116 -2.37 -3.31 15.60
CA ILE A 116 -1.67 -2.04 15.46
C ILE A 116 -0.62 -2.05 14.35
N VAL A 117 0.01 -3.19 14.06
CA VAL A 117 0.99 -3.30 12.98
C VAL A 117 0.35 -3.05 11.63
N TYR A 118 -0.85 -3.59 11.38
CA TYR A 118 -1.60 -3.33 10.15
C TYR A 118 -2.11 -1.89 10.08
N ILE A 119 -2.54 -1.30 11.20
CA ILE A 119 -2.93 0.12 11.21
C ILE A 119 -1.75 0.99 10.77
N LEU A 120 -0.56 0.77 11.35
CA LEU A 120 0.63 1.53 11.00
C LEU A 120 1.09 1.24 9.56
N LEU A 121 0.98 0.00 9.09
CA LEU A 121 1.32 -0.40 7.73
C LEU A 121 0.45 0.35 6.73
N PHE A 122 -0.88 0.28 6.86
CA PHE A 122 -1.78 0.96 5.92
C PHE A 122 -1.75 2.48 6.07
N LEU A 123 -1.47 3.01 7.26
CA LEU A 123 -1.32 4.46 7.46
C LEU A 123 -0.07 5.00 6.77
N THR A 124 1.06 4.32 6.94
CA THR A 124 2.30 4.71 6.27
C THR A 124 2.19 4.50 4.76
N LEU A 125 1.54 3.42 4.32
CA LEU A 125 1.24 3.21 2.90
C LEU A 125 0.30 4.28 2.33
N GLU A 126 -0.70 4.74 3.09
CA GLU A 126 -1.61 5.82 2.69
C GLU A 126 -0.83 7.10 2.40
N LEU A 127 0.04 7.48 3.33
CA LEU A 127 0.89 8.67 3.18
C LEU A 127 1.84 8.52 2.00
N CYS A 128 2.42 7.33 1.78
CA CYS A 128 3.22 7.05 0.59
C CYS A 128 2.45 7.36 -0.70
N LEU A 129 1.25 6.79 -0.86
CA LEU A 129 0.46 6.95 -2.09
C LEU A 129 0.03 8.41 -2.30
N ILE A 130 -0.36 9.12 -1.23
CA ILE A 130 -0.72 10.54 -1.29
C ILE A 130 0.47 11.39 -1.76
N PHE A 131 1.66 11.19 -1.17
CA PHE A 131 2.83 11.98 -1.53
C PHE A 131 3.39 11.62 -2.91
N ASP A 132 3.26 10.36 -3.35
CA ASP A 132 3.64 9.93 -4.70
C ASP A 132 2.72 10.56 -5.77
N ALA A 133 1.40 10.55 -5.54
CA ALA A 133 0.46 11.27 -6.39
C ALA A 133 0.74 12.78 -6.41
N ALA A 134 1.01 13.39 -5.25
CA ALA A 134 1.39 14.80 -5.15
C ALA A 134 2.68 15.11 -5.92
N SER A 135 3.68 14.23 -5.87
CA SER A 135 4.91 14.38 -6.66
C SER A 135 4.61 14.38 -8.17
N SER A 136 3.72 13.48 -8.61
CA SER A 136 3.27 13.41 -10.00
C SER A 136 2.55 14.70 -10.44
N PHE A 137 1.66 15.26 -9.61
CA PHE A 137 1.00 16.54 -9.94
C PHE A 137 1.98 17.71 -9.97
N VAL A 138 2.96 17.76 -9.07
CA VAL A 138 4.02 18.79 -9.08
C VAL A 138 4.89 18.70 -10.35
N LEU A 139 5.14 17.48 -10.85
CA LEU A 139 5.77 17.29 -12.17
C LEU A 139 4.89 17.82 -13.30
N ALA A 140 3.58 17.59 -13.23
CA ALA A 140 2.63 18.11 -14.22
C ALA A 140 2.58 19.64 -14.26
N ASP A 141 2.75 20.30 -13.10
CA ASP A 141 2.86 21.76 -12.99
C ASP A 141 4.21 22.32 -13.50
N GLY A 142 5.13 21.46 -13.97
CA GLY A 142 6.45 21.85 -14.46
C GLY A 142 7.45 22.21 -13.37
N LEU A 143 7.13 21.94 -12.10
CA LEU A 143 7.96 22.27 -10.94
C LEU A 143 8.93 21.12 -10.60
N ILE A 144 9.77 20.75 -11.56
CA ILE A 144 10.63 19.55 -11.52
C ILE A 144 11.51 19.50 -10.25
N ASP A 145 12.17 20.59 -9.90
CA ASP A 145 13.05 20.62 -8.71
C ASP A 145 12.27 20.42 -7.40
N LYS A 146 10.98 20.76 -7.38
CA LYS A 146 10.13 20.65 -6.19
C LYS A 146 9.48 19.28 -6.08
N SER A 147 9.34 18.51 -7.15
CA SER A 147 8.69 17.20 -7.13
C SER A 147 9.53 16.13 -6.41
N ALA A 148 10.85 16.33 -6.31
CA ALA A 148 11.77 15.45 -5.59
C ALA A 148 11.46 15.36 -4.09
N ASN A 149 10.99 16.47 -3.48
CA ASN A 149 10.66 16.51 -2.06
C ASN A 149 9.49 15.57 -1.70
N PRO A 150 8.28 15.70 -2.29
CA PRO A 150 7.19 14.77 -2.02
C PRO A 150 7.53 13.33 -2.43
N MET A 151 8.32 13.12 -3.50
CA MET A 151 8.80 11.77 -3.86
C MET A 151 9.67 11.15 -2.76
N THR A 152 10.59 11.91 -2.19
CA THR A 152 11.44 11.45 -1.09
C THR A 152 10.62 11.15 0.16
N VAL A 153 9.63 12.00 0.47
CA VAL A 153 8.70 11.79 1.59
C VAL A 153 7.87 10.54 1.37
N ALA A 154 7.35 10.33 0.16
CA ALA A 154 6.63 9.11 -0.20
C ALA A 154 7.51 7.87 -0.02
N GLY A 155 8.77 7.92 -0.49
CA GLY A 155 9.76 6.88 -0.30
C GLY A 155 10.04 6.57 1.18
N ALA A 156 10.12 7.59 2.04
CA ALA A 156 10.32 7.38 3.48
C ALA A 156 9.16 6.62 4.13
N PHE A 157 7.92 6.97 3.77
CA PHE A 157 6.74 6.25 4.25
C PHE A 157 6.63 4.83 3.67
N ALA A 158 6.96 4.64 2.40
CA ALA A 158 7.07 3.33 1.76
C ALA A 158 8.10 2.45 2.49
N PHE A 159 9.25 3.01 2.85
CA PHE A 159 10.30 2.34 3.58
C PHE A 159 9.78 1.83 4.93
N VAL A 160 9.12 2.68 5.72
CA VAL A 160 8.53 2.28 7.02
C VAL A 160 7.46 1.20 6.84
N SER A 161 6.54 1.38 5.88
CA SER A 161 5.51 0.38 5.53
C SER A 161 6.13 -0.98 5.19
N SER A 162 7.22 -0.99 4.42
CA SER A 162 7.92 -2.22 4.04
C SER A 162 8.56 -2.93 5.24
N LEU A 163 9.11 -2.19 6.21
CA LEU A 163 9.65 -2.77 7.44
C LEU A 163 8.54 -3.39 8.31
N LEU A 164 7.37 -2.75 8.38
CA LEU A 164 6.19 -3.33 9.05
C LEU A 164 5.67 -4.58 8.31
N GLY A 165 5.78 -4.59 6.98
CA GLY A 165 5.52 -5.77 6.15
C GLY A 165 6.47 -6.92 6.49
N TYR A 166 7.78 -6.66 6.59
CA TYR A 166 8.75 -7.67 7.03
C TYR A 166 8.54 -8.12 8.47
N TYR A 167 8.16 -7.22 9.37
CA TYR A 167 7.76 -7.59 10.73
C TYR A 167 6.57 -8.56 10.72
N SER A 168 5.58 -8.32 9.85
CA SER A 168 4.44 -9.23 9.68
C SER A 168 4.88 -10.60 9.14
N VAL A 169 5.84 -10.64 8.20
CA VAL A 169 6.44 -11.89 7.71
C VAL A 169 7.12 -12.65 8.84
N LEU A 170 7.93 -11.97 9.65
CA LEU A 170 8.59 -12.57 10.80
C LEU A 170 7.55 -13.16 11.77
N HIS A 171 6.48 -12.43 12.08
CA HIS A 171 5.40 -12.91 12.93
C HIS A 171 4.82 -14.24 12.40
N TYR A 172 4.44 -14.31 11.12
CA TYR A 172 3.88 -15.53 10.54
C TYR A 172 4.86 -16.70 10.51
N LEU A 173 6.12 -16.46 10.15
CA LEU A 173 7.14 -17.51 10.14
C LEU A 173 7.43 -18.03 11.55
N CYS A 174 7.44 -17.14 12.55
CA CYS A 174 7.59 -17.53 13.94
C CYS A 174 6.41 -18.38 14.43
N GLU A 175 5.17 -18.01 14.11
CA GLU A 175 3.99 -18.80 14.48
C GLU A 175 4.00 -20.20 13.87
N ASP A 176 4.48 -20.34 12.63
CA ASP A 176 4.52 -21.63 11.93
C ASP A 176 5.72 -22.50 12.33
N SER A 177 6.89 -21.88 12.58
CA SER A 177 8.17 -22.61 12.67
C SER A 177 8.84 -22.58 14.05
N LEU A 178 8.49 -21.62 14.92
CA LEU A 178 9.19 -21.39 16.19
C LEU A 178 8.23 -21.52 17.40
N PRO A 179 8.75 -21.81 18.60
CA PRO A 179 7.92 -22.00 19.79
C PRO A 179 7.43 -20.68 20.42
N PHE A 180 7.72 -19.52 19.82
CA PHE A 180 7.31 -18.21 20.31
C PHE A 180 6.73 -17.38 19.16
N SER A 181 5.81 -16.48 19.48
CA SER A 181 5.23 -15.53 18.53
C SER A 181 5.62 -14.09 18.87
N VAL A 182 5.77 -13.26 17.85
CA VAL A 182 6.11 -11.85 17.98
C VAL A 182 4.80 -11.04 18.05
N PRO A 183 4.61 -10.10 18.98
CA PRO A 183 3.28 -9.50 19.20
C PRO A 183 2.88 -8.49 18.11
N MET A 184 1.74 -8.73 17.44
CA MET A 184 1.16 -7.79 16.46
C MET A 184 0.30 -6.67 17.08
N GLY A 185 -0.01 -6.76 18.39
CA GLY A 185 -0.84 -5.79 19.12
C GLY A 185 -2.32 -5.82 18.74
N ASP A 186 -3.07 -6.80 19.25
CA ASP A 186 -4.51 -7.00 19.01
C ASP A 186 -5.35 -5.79 19.44
N THR A 187 -6.00 -5.13 18.48
CA THR A 187 -6.89 -3.99 18.70
C THR A 187 -8.37 -4.38 18.68
N SER A 188 -8.70 -5.63 18.32
CA SER A 188 -10.07 -6.10 18.12
C SER A 188 -10.94 -5.96 19.36
N ARG A 189 -10.36 -6.07 20.57
CA ARG A 189 -11.07 -5.90 21.84
C ARG A 189 -11.54 -4.47 22.07
N ALA A 190 -10.70 -3.50 21.77
CA ALA A 190 -11.06 -2.09 21.87
C ALA A 190 -12.13 -1.75 20.82
N TRP A 191 -11.97 -2.26 19.60
CA TRP A 191 -12.93 -2.08 18.52
C TRP A 191 -14.32 -2.65 18.85
N LYS A 192 -14.39 -3.89 19.33
CA LYS A 192 -15.65 -4.52 19.75
C LYS A 192 -16.36 -3.73 20.87
N ARG A 193 -15.60 -3.18 21.82
CA ARG A 193 -16.16 -2.31 22.88
C ARG A 193 -16.74 -1.02 22.31
N TRP A 194 -16.03 -0.41 21.35
CA TRP A 194 -16.50 0.78 20.67
C TRP A 194 -17.80 0.50 19.91
N CYS A 195 -17.87 -0.52 19.03
CA CYS A 195 -19.10 -0.87 18.31
C CYS A 195 -20.29 -1.15 19.24
N LYS A 196 -20.05 -1.83 20.37
CA LYS A 196 -21.10 -2.11 21.37
C LYS A 196 -21.62 -0.83 22.03
N LYS A 197 -20.77 0.18 22.21
CA LYS A 197 -21.15 1.48 22.77
C LYS A 197 -22.01 2.25 21.76
N THR A 198 -21.61 2.31 20.50
CA THR A 198 -22.35 2.99 19.43
C THR A 198 -23.76 2.42 19.26
N ASN A 199 -23.87 1.07 19.16
CA ASN A 199 -25.18 0.41 19.03
C ASN A 199 -26.12 0.67 20.22
N ARG A 200 -25.57 0.91 21.43
CA ARG A 200 -26.36 1.25 22.64
C ARG A 200 -26.82 2.70 22.66
N GLU A 201 -26.06 3.61 22.06
CA GLU A 201 -26.44 5.02 21.94
C GLU A 201 -27.52 5.20 20.86
N ASP A 202 -27.40 4.49 19.73
CA ASP A 202 -28.42 4.50 18.66
C ASP A 202 -29.77 3.95 19.13
N SER A 203 -29.77 2.85 19.90
CA SER A 203 -31.01 2.26 20.44
C SER A 203 -31.71 3.18 21.44
N LYS A 204 -30.97 3.91 22.28
CA LYS A 204 -31.53 4.92 23.18
C LYS A 204 -32.06 6.15 22.45
N GLY A 205 -31.41 6.54 21.35
CA GLY A 205 -31.88 7.64 20.49
C GLY A 205 -33.20 7.31 19.79
N GLN A 206 -33.39 6.05 19.39
CA GLN A 206 -34.65 5.58 18.80
C GLN A 206 -35.79 5.45 19.82
N GLU A 207 -35.52 5.03 21.06
CA GLU A 207 -36.53 4.98 22.13
C GLU A 207 -37.00 6.36 22.61
N GLY A 208 -36.18 7.41 22.47
CA GLY A 208 -36.54 8.79 22.86
C GLY A 208 -37.32 9.59 21.81
N LEU A 209 -37.58 9.01 20.63
CA LEU A 209 -38.31 9.63 19.51
C LEU A 209 -39.72 9.03 19.30
N VAL A 210 -40.16 8.12 20.19
CA VAL A 210 -41.50 7.50 20.19
C VAL A 210 -42.34 8.06 21.33
#